data_AF-A0A1G3AKC6-F1
#
_entry.id   AF-A0A1G3AKC6-F1
#
_cell.length_a   1.000
_cell.length_b   1.000
_cell.length_c   1.000
_cell.angle_alpha   90.00
_cell.angle_beta   90.00
_cell.angle_gamma   90.00
#
_symmetry.space_group_name_H-M   'P 1'
#
loop_
_entity.id
_entity.type
_entity.pdbx_description
1 polymer ?
#
loop_
_entity_poly.entity_id
_entity_poly.type
_entity_poly.pdbx_seq_one_letter_code
_entity_poly.pdbx_strand_id
1 'polypeptide(L)'
;MYRAAYELFSSSPTPDWVAFFRKILGINGIVRRTYRTPEALAEFERSETHAEILEMLTRLREQTLAPDDPQEPTRVITVRMPRSLHEALRTEADEHHTSMNKLCISKLLQFIADDLVPKERWRRVLDPRHEGFPDKHEAEEDLSDPGEET
;
A
#
# COMPACT_ATOMS: atom_id res chain seq x y z
N MET A 1 17.46 -10.42 13.13
CA MET A 1 16.67 -9.83 12.03
C MET A 1 16.73 -8.30 12.09
N TYR A 2 16.45 -7.68 13.24
CA TYR A 2 16.66 -6.24 13.49
C TYR A 2 17.95 -5.67 12.87
N ARG A 3 19.10 -6.27 13.19
CA ARG A 3 20.41 -5.83 12.67
C ARG A 3 20.46 -5.69 11.14
N ALA A 4 19.93 -6.66 10.41
CA ALA A 4 19.93 -6.62 8.95
C ALA A 4 19.02 -5.51 8.41
N ALA A 5 17.89 -5.26 9.07
CA ALA A 5 17.01 -4.13 8.73
C ALA A 5 17.70 -2.79 9.05
N TYR A 6 18.30 -2.66 10.23
CA TYR A 6 19.00 -1.44 10.65
C TYR A 6 20.21 -1.10 9.76
N GLU A 7 21.01 -2.11 9.39
CA GLU A 7 22.14 -1.93 8.46
C GLU A 7 21.68 -1.45 7.08
N LEU A 8 20.56 -1.97 6.58
CA LEU A 8 19.97 -1.52 5.32
C LEU A 8 19.40 -0.10 5.44
N PHE A 9 18.66 0.19 6.51
CA PHE A 9 18.08 1.51 6.78
C PHE A 9 19.16 2.60 6.86
N SER A 10 20.30 2.28 7.50
CA SER A 10 21.41 3.21 7.73
C SER A 10 22.46 3.22 6.61
N SER A 11 22.24 2.50 5.50
CA SER A 11 23.23 2.45 4.42
C SER A 11 23.36 3.79 3.71
N SER A 12 24.50 4.01 3.04
CA SER A 12 24.72 5.15 2.16
C SER A 12 24.97 4.66 0.72
N PRO A 13 24.13 5.03 -0.26
CA PRO A 13 22.94 5.88 -0.11
C PRO A 13 21.82 5.20 0.70
N THR A 14 20.98 6.02 1.34
CA THR A 14 19.78 5.53 2.06
C THR A 14 18.84 4.88 1.04
N PRO A 15 18.32 3.66 1.30
CA PRO A 15 17.46 2.97 0.36
C PRO A 15 16.09 3.64 0.28
N ASP A 16 15.45 3.54 -0.88
CA ASP A 16 14.02 3.85 -0.99
C ASP A 16 13.18 2.86 -0.14
N TRP A 17 12.01 3.32 0.32
CA TRP A 17 11.10 2.54 1.16
C TRP A 17 10.63 1.24 0.46
N VAL A 18 10.43 1.24 -0.86
CA VAL A 18 10.04 0.06 -1.63
C VAL A 18 11.17 -0.96 -1.61
N ALA A 19 12.40 -0.51 -1.87
CA ALA A 19 13.58 -1.38 -1.85
C ALA A 19 13.78 -2.01 -0.47
N PHE A 20 13.61 -1.21 0.60
CA PHE A 20 13.64 -1.69 1.98
C PHE A 20 12.54 -2.71 2.25
N PHE A 21 11.28 -2.39 1.93
CA PHE A 21 10.13 -3.27 2.12
C PHE A 21 10.36 -4.62 1.42
N ARG A 22 10.71 -4.60 0.13
CA ARG A 22 10.94 -5.81 -0.67
C ARG A 22 12.04 -6.70 -0.10
N LYS A 23 13.12 -6.10 0.42
CA LYS A 23 14.25 -6.83 0.97
C LYS A 23 13.95 -7.44 2.35
N ILE A 24 13.21 -6.73 3.20
CA ILE A 24 12.96 -7.14 4.58
C ILE A 24 11.64 -7.91 4.71
N LEU A 25 10.52 -7.26 4.37
CA LEU A 25 9.14 -7.70 4.64
C LEU A 25 8.46 -8.35 3.42
N GLY A 26 8.98 -8.15 2.21
CA GLY A 26 8.38 -8.66 0.98
C GLY A 26 8.26 -10.19 0.94
N ILE A 27 7.54 -10.71 -0.05
CA ILE A 27 7.30 -12.16 -0.24
C ILE A 27 8.60 -12.97 -0.23
N ASN A 28 9.65 -12.42 -0.84
CA ASN A 28 11.00 -13.00 -0.89
C ASN A 28 11.97 -12.36 0.11
N GLY A 29 11.47 -11.59 1.07
CA GLY A 29 12.25 -10.85 2.03
C GLY A 29 12.90 -11.73 3.10
N ILE A 30 13.81 -11.12 3.87
CA ILE A 30 14.52 -11.80 4.96
C ILE A 30 13.55 -12.41 5.96
N VAL A 31 12.47 -11.70 6.33
CA VAL A 31 11.49 -12.17 7.32
C VAL A 31 10.86 -13.48 6.86
N ARG A 32 10.32 -13.56 5.64
CA ARG A 32 9.70 -14.78 5.09
C ARG A 32 10.68 -15.95 4.94
N ARG A 33 11.98 -15.68 4.73
CA ARG A 33 13.02 -16.72 4.64
C ARG A 33 13.43 -17.26 6.00
N THR A 34 13.42 -16.40 7.02
CA THR A 34 13.77 -16.73 8.40
C THR A 34 12.62 -17.43 9.12
N TYR A 35 11.41 -16.89 9.05
CA TYR A 35 10.21 -17.42 9.71
C TYR A 35 9.35 -18.16 8.70
N ARG A 36 9.60 -19.47 8.55
CA ARG A 36 9.00 -20.30 7.49
C ARG A 36 7.64 -20.90 7.83
N THR A 37 7.30 -20.95 9.12
CA THR A 37 5.99 -21.45 9.57
C THR A 37 5.08 -20.28 9.90
N PRO A 38 3.75 -20.41 9.68
CA PRO A 38 2.78 -19.38 10.04
C PRO A 38 2.89 -18.96 11.52
N GLU A 39 3.11 -19.91 12.41
CA GLU A 39 3.19 -19.67 13.85
C GLU A 39 4.41 -18.82 14.21
N ALA A 40 5.57 -19.13 13.63
CA ALA A 40 6.80 -18.38 13.87
C ALA A 40 6.74 -16.97 13.27
N LEU A 41 6.05 -16.81 12.13
CA LEU A 41 5.83 -15.51 11.53
C LEU A 41 4.88 -14.66 12.38
N ALA A 42 3.78 -15.24 12.86
CA ALA A 42 2.83 -14.56 13.73
C ALA A 42 3.44 -14.16 15.08
N GLU A 43 4.36 -14.96 15.63
CA GLU A 43 5.13 -14.58 16.82
C GLU A 43 6.05 -13.40 16.52
N PHE A 44 6.75 -13.42 15.38
CA PHE A 44 7.58 -12.31 14.94
C PHE A 44 6.76 -11.02 14.74
N GLU A 45 5.59 -11.08 14.10
CA GLU A 45 4.73 -9.92 13.82
C GLU A 45 4.21 -9.23 15.10
N ARG A 46 4.18 -9.96 16.23
CA ARG A 46 3.85 -9.43 17.56
C ARG A 46 5.06 -8.93 18.36
N SER A 47 6.28 -9.09 17.83
CA SER A 47 7.51 -8.73 18.53
C SER A 47 7.82 -7.23 18.44
N GLU A 48 8.55 -6.71 19.43
CA GLU A 48 9.09 -5.34 19.41
C GLU A 48 9.95 -5.08 18.17
N THR A 49 10.72 -6.09 17.73
CA THR A 49 11.54 -5.99 16.52
C THR A 49 10.70 -5.71 15.27
N HIS A 50 9.48 -6.26 15.17
CA HIS A 50 8.60 -5.94 14.05
C HIS A 50 8.13 -4.49 14.11
N ALA A 51 7.74 -4.01 15.30
CA ALA A 51 7.36 -2.62 15.50
C ALA A 51 8.49 -1.65 15.09
N GLU A 52 9.72 -1.90 15.53
CA GLU A 52 10.89 -1.08 15.17
C GLU A 52 11.14 -1.04 13.65
N ILE A 53 10.87 -2.14 12.94
CA ILE A 53 11.01 -2.18 11.47
C ILE A 53 9.93 -1.39 10.78
N LEU A 54 8.70 -1.42 11.28
CA LEU A 54 7.61 -0.59 10.77
C LEU A 54 7.88 0.90 11.02
N GLU A 55 8.53 1.26 12.14
CA GLU A 55 8.99 2.62 12.38
C GLU A 55 10.06 3.06 11.37
N MET A 56 11.08 2.22 11.12
CA MET A 56 12.09 2.48 10.09
C MET A 56 11.45 2.67 8.71
N LEU A 57 10.51 1.80 8.34
CA LEU A 57 9.77 1.88 7.08
C LEU A 57 8.93 3.16 6.99
N THR A 58 8.29 3.57 8.09
CA THR A 58 7.50 4.82 8.14
C THR A 58 8.38 6.03 7.88
N ARG A 59 9.57 6.10 8.50
CA ARG A 59 10.54 7.19 8.25
C ARG A 59 11.03 7.23 6.80
N LEU A 60 11.28 6.09 6.18
CA LEU A 60 11.65 6.05 4.75
C LEU A 60 10.51 6.58 3.86
N ARG A 61 9.26 6.27 4.18
CA ARG A 61 8.09 6.76 3.45
C ARG A 61 7.87 8.28 3.58
N GLU A 62 8.34 8.90 4.67
CA GLU A 62 8.30 10.36 4.83
C GLU A 62 9.32 11.06 3.92
N GLN A 63 10.44 10.40 3.62
CA GLN A 63 11.56 10.96 2.87
C GLN A 63 11.41 10.81 1.35
N THR A 64 10.75 9.74 0.89
CA THR A 64 10.55 9.51 -0.55
C THR A 64 9.45 10.41 -1.12
N LEU A 65 9.85 11.41 -1.91
CA LEU A 65 8.99 12.03 -2.91
C LEU A 65 8.88 11.07 -4.10
N ALA A 66 7.73 10.40 -4.24
CA ALA A 66 7.53 9.29 -5.19
C ALA A 66 8.09 9.59 -6.60
N PRO A 67 9.22 8.97 -6.99
CA PRO A 67 9.56 8.83 -8.40
C PRO A 67 8.78 7.64 -8.94
N ASP A 68 8.36 7.69 -10.20
CA ASP A 68 7.98 6.48 -10.93
C ASP A 68 9.21 5.58 -11.01
N ASP A 69 9.35 4.59 -10.12
CA ASP A 69 10.37 3.54 -10.24
C ASP A 69 9.92 2.54 -11.30
N PRO A 70 10.59 2.45 -12.47
CA PRO A 70 10.21 1.52 -13.52
C PRO A 70 10.36 0.04 -13.08
N GLN A 71 11.16 -0.22 -12.04
CA GLN A 71 11.37 -1.56 -11.48
C GLN A 71 10.28 -1.98 -10.49
N GLU A 72 9.50 -1.03 -9.97
CA GLU A 72 8.36 -1.31 -9.10
C GLU A 72 7.13 -0.52 -9.58
N PRO A 73 6.46 -1.00 -10.64
CA PRO A 73 5.33 -0.27 -11.19
C PRO A 73 4.18 -0.23 -10.19
N THR A 74 3.63 0.96 -9.98
CA THR A 74 2.48 1.16 -9.10
C THR A 74 1.30 0.29 -9.55
N ARG A 75 0.63 -0.35 -8.58
CA ARG A 75 -0.60 -1.12 -8.77
C ARG A 75 -1.70 -0.51 -7.90
N VAL A 76 -2.90 -0.39 -8.47
CA VAL A 76 -4.06 0.20 -7.79
C VAL A 76 -4.96 -0.92 -7.28
N ILE A 77 -5.38 -0.81 -6.02
CA ILE A 77 -6.41 -1.66 -5.41
C ILE A 77 -7.69 -0.84 -5.30
N THR A 78 -8.78 -1.33 -5.92
CA THR A 78 -10.12 -0.72 -5.77
C THR A 78 -10.93 -1.52 -4.77
N VAL A 79 -11.24 -0.95 -3.60
CA VAL A 79 -12.02 -1.59 -2.54
C VAL A 79 -13.43 -1.03 -2.50
N ARG A 80 -14.45 -1.90 -2.54
CA ARG A 80 -15.84 -1.51 -2.25
C ARG A 80 -16.08 -1.56 -0.75
N MET A 81 -16.49 -0.44 -0.18
CA MET A 81 -16.71 -0.31 1.26
C MET A 81 -17.96 0.52 1.56
N PRO A 82 -18.65 0.28 2.70
CA PRO A 82 -19.75 1.12 3.13
C PRO A 82 -19.31 2.59 3.27
N ARG A 83 -20.22 3.52 2.95
CA ARG A 83 -19.98 4.96 3.04
C ARG A 83 -19.46 5.39 4.41
N SER A 84 -20.06 4.86 5.48
CA SER A 84 -19.67 5.17 6.86
C SER A 84 -18.21 4.81 7.15
N LEU A 85 -17.72 3.67 6.65
CA LEU A 85 -16.33 3.27 6.83
C LEU A 85 -15.38 4.16 6.04
N HIS A 86 -15.76 4.54 4.82
CA HIS A 86 -14.97 5.47 4.02
C HIS A 86 -14.88 6.86 4.67
N GLU A 87 -15.99 7.37 5.22
CA GLU A 87 -16.01 8.64 5.95
C GLU A 87 -15.14 8.58 7.21
N ALA A 88 -15.18 7.47 7.97
CA ALA A 88 -14.30 7.27 9.11
C ALA A 88 -12.81 7.32 8.73
N LEU A 89 -12.41 6.65 7.64
CA LEU A 89 -11.02 6.72 7.14
C LEU A 89 -10.62 8.13 6.72
N ARG A 90 -11.55 8.89 6.12
CA ARG A 90 -11.29 10.28 5.74
C ARG A 90 -11.06 11.16 6.97
N THR A 91 -11.90 11.04 8.00
CA THR A 91 -11.75 11.79 9.25
C THR A 91 -10.44 11.43 9.94
N GLU A 92 -10.12 10.14 10.06
CA GLU A 92 -8.87 9.69 10.67
C GLU A 92 -7.64 10.23 9.92
N ALA A 93 -7.69 10.27 8.58
CA ALA A 93 -6.59 10.83 7.80
C ALA A 93 -6.38 12.33 8.07
N ASP A 94 -7.47 13.08 8.26
CA ASP A 94 -7.44 14.50 8.60
C ASP A 94 -6.85 14.74 10.01
N GLU A 95 -7.27 13.94 11.00
CA GLU A 95 -6.74 13.96 12.37
C GLU A 95 -5.23 13.68 12.41
N HIS A 96 -4.74 12.81 11.54
CA HIS A 96 -3.32 12.49 11.39
C HIS A 96 -2.57 13.39 10.40
N HIS A 97 -3.21 14.43 9.86
CA HIS A 97 -2.65 15.37 8.89
C HIS A 97 -1.98 14.67 7.68
N THR A 98 -2.62 13.62 7.17
CA THR A 98 -2.11 12.80 6.07
C THR A 98 -3.18 12.58 5.01
N SER A 99 -2.79 12.10 3.83
CA SER A 99 -3.78 11.71 2.82
C SER A 99 -4.40 10.36 3.16
N MET A 100 -5.65 10.16 2.75
CA MET A 100 -6.33 8.87 2.93
C MET A 100 -5.53 7.71 2.33
N ASN A 101 -4.86 7.91 1.19
CA ASN A 101 -3.99 6.89 0.60
C ASN A 101 -2.77 6.57 1.49
N LYS A 102 -2.09 7.59 2.03
CA LYS A 102 -0.95 7.39 2.94
C LYS A 102 -1.38 6.64 4.21
N LEU A 103 -2.53 7.00 4.79
CA LEU A 103 -3.12 6.31 5.93
C LEU A 103 -3.45 4.85 5.58
N CYS A 104 -4.14 4.61 4.47
CA CYS A 104 -4.50 3.26 4.03
C CYS A 104 -3.27 2.38 3.83
N ILE A 105 -2.22 2.89 3.18
CA ILE A 105 -0.96 2.15 3.03
C ILE A 105 -0.35 1.85 4.42
N SER A 106 -0.33 2.82 5.34
CA SER A 106 0.15 2.57 6.71
C SER A 106 -0.63 1.45 7.42
N LYS A 107 -1.95 1.41 7.26
CA LYS A 107 -2.82 0.36 7.81
C LYS A 107 -2.59 -1.00 7.12
N LEU A 108 -2.40 -1.02 5.80
CA LEU A 108 -2.11 -2.25 5.04
C LEU A 108 -0.74 -2.87 5.37
N LEU A 109 0.20 -2.07 5.85
CA LEU A 109 1.50 -2.53 6.32
C LEU A 109 1.44 -3.17 7.72
N GLN A 110 0.37 -2.93 8.49
CA GLN A 110 0.20 -3.55 9.79
C GLN A 110 -0.21 -5.01 9.63
N PHE A 111 0.22 -5.85 10.56
CA PHE A 111 -0.27 -7.21 10.67
C PHE A 111 -1.74 -7.21 11.12
N ILE A 112 -2.54 -8.09 10.51
CA ILE A 112 -3.90 -8.40 10.94
C ILE A 112 -3.93 -9.81 11.51
N ALA A 113 -4.53 -9.98 12.69
CA ALA A 113 -4.68 -11.30 13.29
C ALA A 113 -5.53 -12.24 12.41
N ASP A 114 -5.11 -13.50 12.27
CA ASP A 114 -5.73 -14.48 11.38
C ASP A 114 -7.24 -14.70 11.62
N ASP A 115 -7.70 -14.51 12.86
CA ASP A 115 -9.09 -14.63 13.27
C ASP A 115 -9.95 -13.41 12.85
N LEU A 116 -9.32 -12.27 12.58
CA LEU A 116 -9.96 -11.05 12.08
C LEU A 116 -10.05 -11.01 10.55
N VAL A 117 -9.44 -11.97 9.85
CA VAL A 117 -9.57 -12.11 8.40
C VAL A 117 -10.82 -12.94 8.09
N PRO A 118 -11.84 -12.36 7.42
CA PRO A 118 -13.01 -13.12 7.02
C PRO A 118 -12.61 -14.25 6.07
N LYS A 119 -12.82 -15.51 6.48
CA LYS A 119 -12.57 -16.67 5.63
C LYS A 119 -13.69 -16.76 4.61
N GLU A 120 -13.40 -16.40 3.36
CA GLU A 120 -14.38 -16.52 2.29
C GLU A 120 -14.83 -17.99 2.11
N ARG A 121 -16.13 -18.22 2.22
CA ARG A 121 -16.77 -19.37 1.59
C ARG A 121 -16.94 -19.01 0.11
N TRP A 122 -15.88 -19.22 -0.68
CA TRP A 122 -15.83 -18.97 -2.13
C TRP A 122 -17.21 -19.23 -2.77
N ARG A 123 -17.92 -18.17 -3.14
CA ARG A 123 -18.98 -18.24 -4.13
C ARG A 123 -18.44 -17.54 -5.35
N ARG A 124 -17.97 -18.34 -6.30
CA ARG A 124 -17.83 -17.96 -7.70
C ARG A 124 -19.16 -17.33 -8.13
N VAL A 125 -19.25 -16.02 -8.06
CA VAL A 125 -20.15 -15.26 -8.92
C VAL A 125 -19.21 -14.51 -9.83
N LEU A 126 -18.92 -15.15 -10.96
CA LEU A 126 -18.56 -14.45 -12.18
C LEU A 126 -19.64 -13.38 -12.37
N ASP A 127 -19.38 -12.14 -11.98
CA ASP A 127 -20.19 -11.00 -12.43
C ASP A 127 -19.51 -10.46 -13.71
N PRO A 128 -20.08 -10.69 -14.90
CA PRO A 128 -19.46 -10.33 -16.17
C PRO A 128 -19.49 -8.81 -16.47
N ARG A 129 -19.65 -7.94 -15.45
CA ARG A 129 -19.95 -6.51 -15.64
C ARG A 129 -18.89 -5.55 -15.11
N HIS A 130 -17.64 -5.98 -15.03
CA HIS A 130 -16.49 -5.09 -14.79
C HIS A 130 -15.43 -5.26 -15.87
N GLU A 131 -15.86 -5.18 -17.13
CA GLU A 131 -15.02 -4.59 -18.18
C GLU A 131 -15.40 -3.10 -18.25
N GLY A 132 -14.41 -2.21 -18.06
CA GLY A 132 -14.61 -0.77 -18.17
C GLY A 132 -14.02 0.02 -17.02
N PHE A 133 -12.70 -0.01 -16.85
CA PHE A 133 -12.02 1.20 -16.39
C PHE A 133 -12.03 2.16 -17.59
N PRO A 134 -12.68 3.33 -17.52
CA PRO A 134 -12.53 4.31 -18.58
C PRO A 134 -11.11 4.86 -18.53
N ASP A 135 -10.39 4.69 -19.63
CA ASP A 135 -9.10 5.33 -19.88
C ASP A 135 -9.33 6.84 -19.84
N LYS A 136 -8.64 7.55 -18.94
CA LYS A 136 -8.71 9.01 -18.88
C LYS A 136 -7.76 9.59 -19.92
N HIS A 137 -8.10 9.38 -21.19
CA HIS A 137 -7.55 10.09 -22.33
C HIS A 137 -8.71 10.30 -23.30
N GLU A 138 -9.46 11.37 -23.11
CA GLU A 138 -10.34 12.03 -24.09
C GLU A 138 -11.25 13.02 -23.34
N ALA A 139 -10.70 14.20 -23.04
CA ALA A 139 -11.47 15.39 -22.69
C ALA A 139 -10.62 16.63 -22.92
N GLU A 140 -10.16 16.81 -24.16
CA GLU A 140 -9.74 18.12 -24.67
C GLU A 140 -9.66 18.03 -26.20
N GLU A 141 -10.82 18.04 -26.85
CA GLU A 141 -10.99 18.48 -28.24
C GLU A 141 -12.50 18.59 -28.51
N ASP A 142 -13.09 19.73 -28.12
CA ASP A 142 -14.21 20.35 -28.83
C ASP A 142 -14.57 21.70 -28.19
N LEU A 143 -13.81 22.73 -28.56
CA LEU A 143 -14.33 24.09 -28.67
C LEU A 143 -14.15 24.52 -30.13
N SER A 144 -15.04 24.04 -30.99
CA SER A 144 -15.35 24.71 -32.26
C SER A 144 -16.74 25.34 -32.11
N ASP A 145 -16.76 26.64 -31.86
CA ASP A 145 -17.97 27.48 -31.89
C ASP A 145 -18.38 27.69 -33.36
N PRO A 146 -19.64 27.45 -33.77
CA PRO A 146 -20.07 27.64 -35.14
C PRO A 146 -20.30 29.12 -35.45
N GLY A 147 -20.08 29.49 -36.70
CA GLY A 147 -19.92 30.87 -37.15
C GLY A 147 -21.10 31.82 -36.97
N GLU A 148 -20.75 33.10 -36.91
CA GLU A 148 -21.62 34.22 -37.28
C GLU A 148 -21.16 34.76 -38.66
N GLU A 149 -21.95 34.48 -39.70
CA GLU A 149 -22.02 35.29 -40.92
C GLU A 149 -23.03 36.41 -40.70
N THR A 150 -22.59 37.67 -40.82
CA THR A 150 -23.21 38.72 -41.66
C THR A 150 -22.24 39.89 -41.84
#